data_AF-A0A7C6PA19-F1
#
_entry.id   AF-A0A7C6PA19-F1
#
_cell.length_a   1.000
_cell.length_b   1.000
_cell.length_c   1.000
_cell.angle_alpha   90.00
_cell.angle_beta   90.00
_cell.angle_gamma   90.00
#
_symmetry.space_group_name_H-M   'P 1'
#
loop_
_entity.id
_entity.type
_entity.pdbx_description
1 polymer ?
#
loop_
_entity_poly.entity_id
_entity_poly.type
_entity_poly.pdbx_seq_one_letter_code
_entity_poly.pdbx_strand_id
1 'polypeptide(L)' 'MYHRDFLDLIEDLNVGDRIKVNWAKKRRGIGKECYLSEGKIVQITDNAIYIRGDVGFTAGINRGDIAMGVQVKQIS' A
#
# COMPACT_ATOMS: atom_id res chain seq x y z
N MET A 1 -3.67 -20.83 6.09
CA MET A 1 -2.72 -19.80 5.65
C MET A 1 -3.34 -18.48 6.08
N TYR A 2 -2.93 -17.93 7.23
CA TYR A 2 -3.52 -16.71 7.77
C TYR A 2 -3.10 -15.56 6.87
N HIS A 3 -4.03 -15.07 6.06
CA HIS A 3 -3.87 -13.78 5.40
C HIS A 3 -3.90 -12.76 6.52
N ARG A 4 -2.79 -12.10 6.79
CA ARG A 4 -2.70 -11.02 7.78
C ARG A 4 -3.83 -10.02 7.46
N ASP A 5 -4.74 -9.75 8.41
CA ASP A 5 -5.82 -8.80 8.13
C ASP A 5 -5.19 -7.41 7.93
N PHE A 6 -5.87 -6.56 7.19
CA PHE A 6 -5.42 -5.20 6.91
C PHE A 6 -5.13 -4.42 8.19
N LEU A 7 -5.91 -4.65 9.25
CA LEU A 7 -5.70 -4.00 10.56
C LEU A 7 -4.36 -4.44 11.19
N ASP A 8 -4.10 -5.75 11.24
CA ASP A 8 -2.80 -6.27 11.72
C ASP A 8 -1.61 -5.75 10.90
N LEU A 9 -1.81 -5.46 9.61
CA LEU A 9 -0.77 -4.89 8.75
C LEU A 9 -0.50 -3.43 9.11
N ILE A 10 -1.54 -2.62 9.31
CA ILE A 10 -1.35 -1.18 9.57
C ILE A 10 -0.87 -0.89 11.00
N GLU A 11 -1.09 -1.81 11.95
CA GLU A 11 -0.56 -1.69 13.31
C GLU A 11 0.97 -1.65 13.37
N ASP A 12 1.65 -2.29 12.40
CA ASP A 12 3.10 -2.32 12.29
C ASP A 12 3.68 -1.14 11.49
N LEU A 13 2.84 -0.28 10.92
CA LEU A 13 3.26 0.77 9.99
C LEU A 13 3.02 2.16 10.58
N ASN A 14 3.92 3.09 10.28
CA ASN A 14 3.85 4.47 10.72
C ASN A 14 3.87 5.44 9.55
N VAL A 15 3.23 6.60 9.74
CA VAL A 15 3.43 7.73 8.84
C VAL A 15 4.91 8.10 8.82
N GLY A 16 5.47 8.14 7.62
CA GLY A 16 6.89 8.40 7.41
C GLY A 16 7.72 7.17 7.07
N ASP A 17 7.21 5.96 7.29
CA ASP A 17 7.88 4.74 6.86
C ASP A 17 7.98 4.69 5.34
N ARG A 18 9.10 4.19 4.84
CA ARG A 18 9.23 3.83 3.43
C ARG A 18 8.74 2.40 3.27
N ILE A 19 7.93 2.14 2.24
CA ILE A 19 7.41 0.79 1.97
C ILE A 19 7.60 0.40 0.51
N LYS A 20 7.67 -0.91 0.28
CA LYS A 20 7.57 -1.55 -1.01
C LYS A 20 6.23 -2.25 -1.15
N VAL A 21 5.62 -2.11 -2.31
CA VAL A 21 4.32 -2.67 -2.67
C VAL A 21 4.50 -3.62 -3.85
N ASN A 22 4.13 -4.88 -3.65
CA ASN A 22 4.05 -5.86 -4.73
C ASN A 22 2.58 -6.09 -5.10
N TRP A 23 2.19 -5.60 -6.27
CA TRP A 23 0.82 -5.64 -6.76
C TRP A 23 0.50 -7.00 -7.38
N ALA A 24 -0.41 -7.78 -6.78
CA ALA A 24 -0.76 -9.11 -7.28
C ALA A 24 -1.49 -9.09 -8.64
N LYS A 25 -2.51 -8.23 -8.78
CA LYS A 25 -3.25 -8.02 -10.03
C LYS A 25 -3.67 -6.56 -10.15
N LYS A 26 -3.49 -5.96 -11.32
CA LYS A 26 -3.98 -4.61 -11.59
C LYS A 26 -5.51 -4.63 -11.68
N ARG A 27 -6.18 -3.76 -10.92
CA ARG A 27 -7.61 -3.48 -11.08
C ARG A 27 -7.86 -2.88 -12.46
N ARG A 28 -8.93 -3.33 -13.12
CA ARG A 28 -9.37 -2.75 -14.39
C ARG A 28 -9.85 -1.31 -14.15
N GLY A 29 -9.52 -0.39 -15.06
CA GLY A 29 -9.97 1.00 -15.00
C GLY A 29 -9.17 1.92 -14.07
N ILE A 30 -8.07 1.45 -13.46
CA ILE A 30 -7.16 2.29 -12.67
C ILE A 30 -5.88 2.57 -13.47
N GLY A 31 -5.43 3.84 -13.48
CA GLY A 31 -4.22 4.30 -14.14
C GLY A 31 -2.94 3.67 -13.60
N LYS A 32 -1.88 3.58 -14.43
CA LYS A 32 -0.61 2.95 -14.06
C LYS A 32 0.09 3.68 -12.91
N GLU A 33 -0.10 4.99 -12.83
CA GLU A 33 0.40 5.90 -11.80
C GLU A 33 -0.09 5.57 -10.39
N CYS A 34 -1.22 4.87 -10.26
CA CYS A 34 -1.75 4.42 -8.98
C CYS A 34 -1.07 3.14 -8.46
N TYR A 35 -0.20 2.50 -9.25
CA TYR A 35 0.52 1.28 -8.89
C TYR A 35 1.99 1.57 -8.58
N LEU A 36 2.22 2.49 -7.64
CA LEU A 36 3.57 2.75 -7.15
C LEU A 36 4.14 1.48 -6.50
N SER A 37 5.35 1.10 -6.89
CA SER A 37 6.03 -0.06 -6.31
C SER A 37 6.72 0.28 -5.00
N GLU A 38 7.04 1.56 -4.75
CA GLU A 38 7.70 2.04 -3.55
C GLU A 38 7.26 3.48 -3.23
N GLY A 39 7.26 3.85 -1.96
CA GLY A 39 6.94 5.21 -1.52
C GLY A 39 6.98 5.39 -0.01
N LYS A 40 6.93 6.64 0.43
CA LYS A 40 6.83 7.02 1.85
C LYS A 40 5.37 7.10 2.26
N ILE A 41 4.99 6.49 3.38
CA ILE A 41 3.65 6.60 3.95
C ILE A 41 3.39 8.04 4.35
N VAL A 42 2.31 8.62 3.84
CA VAL A 42 1.86 9.97 4.17
C VAL A 42 0.58 9.98 5.00
N GLN A 43 -0.21 8.90 4.96
CA GLN A 43 -1.43 8.74 5.75
C GLN A 43 -1.79 7.25 5.87
N ILE A 44 -2.27 6.85 7.05
CA ILE A 44 -2.88 5.54 7.30
C ILE A 44 -4.30 5.78 7.81
N THR A 45 -5.23 4.95 7.37
CA THR A 45 -6.62 4.88 7.84
C THR A 45 -7.01 3.42 8.00
N ASP A 46 -8.14 3.14 8.64
CA ASP A 46 -8.68 1.79 8.79
C ASP A 46 -9.05 1.12 7.45
N ASN A 47 -9.06 1.87 6.35
CA ASN A 47 -9.44 1.38 5.02
C ASN A 47 -8.33 1.43 3.96
N ALA A 48 -7.27 2.22 4.18
CA ALA A 48 -6.24 2.46 3.18
C ALA A 48 -4.92 2.98 3.76
N ILE A 49 -3.83 2.62 3.08
CA ILE A 49 -2.49 3.18 3.25
C ILE A 49 -2.22 4.09 2.05
N TYR A 50 -1.85 5.34 2.29
CA TYR A 50 -1.47 6.30 1.24
C TYR A 50 0.03 6.50 1.24
N ILE A 51 0.64 6.32 0.06
CA ILE A 51 2.08 6.51 -0.15
C ILE A 51 2.36 7.57 -1.18
N ARG A 52 3.41 8.36 -0.95
CA ARG A 52 3.98 9.28 -1.93
C ARG A 52 5.26 8.70 -2.51
N GLY A 53 5.29 8.54 -3.83
CA GLY A 53 6.49 8.13 -4.57
C GLY A 53 7.48 9.27 -4.77
N ASP A 54 8.70 8.97 -5.21
CA ASP A 54 9.78 9.96 -5.36
C ASP A 54 9.46 11.05 -6.39
N VAL A 55 8.61 10.75 -7.38
CA VAL A 55 8.14 11.67 -8.42
C VAL A 55 6.95 12.54 -7.98
N GLY A 56 6.56 12.49 -6.70
CA GLY A 56 5.54 13.36 -6.09
C GLY A 56 4.09 12.87 -6.18
N PHE A 57 3.80 11.85 -6.98
CA PHE A 57 2.46 11.23 -7.03
C PHE A 57 2.13 10.48 -5.74
N THR A 58 0.84 10.45 -5.40
CA THR A 58 0.31 9.71 -4.25
C THR A 58 -0.55 8.54 -4.73
N ALA A 59 -0.32 7.35 -4.20
CA ALA A 59 -1.10 6.15 -4.48
C ALA A 59 -1.75 5.63 -3.18
N GLY A 60 -2.95 5.05 -3.31
CA GLY A 60 -3.67 4.42 -2.21
C GLY A 60 -3.68 2.90 -2.35
N ILE A 61 -3.41 2.20 -1.25
CA ILE A 61 -3.48 0.75 -1.13
C ILE A 61 -4.62 0.46 -0.16
N ASN A 62 -5.75 -0.01 -0.66
CA ASN A 62 -6.95 -0.17 0.16
C ASN A 62 -7.04 -1.60 0.73
N ARG A 63 -7.88 -1.81 1.73
CA ARG A 63 -8.16 -3.15 2.30
C ARG A 63 -8.49 -4.20 1.23
N GLY A 64 -9.23 -3.82 0.18
CA GLY A 64 -9.52 -4.70 -0.94
C GLY A 64 -8.29 -5.11 -1.76
N ASP A 65 -7.27 -4.26 -1.88
CA ASP A 65 -5.99 -4.62 -2.52
C ASP A 65 -5.27 -5.70 -1.73
N ILE A 66 -5.19 -5.52 -0.41
CA ILE A 66 -4.59 -6.52 0.47
C ILE A 66 -5.36 -7.84 0.36
N ALA A 67 -6.70 -7.81 0.41
CA ALA A 67 -7.53 -9.01 0.21
C ALA A 67 -7.34 -9.69 -1.15
N MET A 68 -6.94 -8.94 -2.19
CA MET A 68 -6.61 -9.46 -3.52
C MET A 68 -5.15 -9.95 -3.64
N GLY A 69 -4.38 -9.92 -2.55
CA GLY A 69 -3.02 -10.45 -2.48
C GLY A 69 -1.92 -9.42 -2.67
N VAL A 70 -2.22 -8.11 -2.65
CA VAL A 70 -1.18 -7.08 -2.63
C VAL A 70 -0.35 -7.23 -1.35
N GLN A 71 0.97 -7.23 -1.51
CA GLN A 71 1.91 -7.36 -0.40
C GLN A 71 2.55 -6.01 -0.13
N VAL A 72 2.61 -5.64 1.15
CA VAL A 72 3.26 -4.43 1.63
C VAL A 72 4.38 -4.84 2.57
N LYS A 73 5.57 -4.28 2.37
CA LYS A 73 6.74 -4.50 3.22
C LYS A 73 7.41 -3.17 3.53
N GLN A 74 7.64 -2.89 4.81
CA GLN A 74 8.47 -1.76 5.22
C GLN A 74 9.91 -1.95 4.73
N ILE A 75 10.49 -0.88 4.22
CA ILE A 75 11.88 -0.77 3.78
C ILE A 75 12.51 0.45 4.49
N SER A 76 13.84 0.42 4.64
CA SER A 76 14.60 1.47 5.36
C SER A 76 14.35 2.88 4.84
#